data_AF-A0A9W9F4Q3-F1
#
_entry.id   AF-A0A9W9F4Q3-F1
#
_cell.length_a   1.000
_cell.length_b   1.000
_cell.length_c   1.000
_cell.angle_alpha   90.00
_cell.angle_beta   90.00
_cell.angle_gamma   90.00
#
_symmetry.space_group_name_H-M   'P 1'
#
loop_
_entity.id
_entity.type
_entity.pdbx_description
1 polymer ?
#
loop_
_entity_poly.entity_id
_entity_poly.type
_entity_poly.pdbx_seq_one_letter_code
_entity_poly.pdbx_strand_id
1 'polypeptide(L)'
;MAPTNLPLRLVKKLTFRSARSNVQQFFDETTRSWNEESFSKFLGIKHPEIAISKDLVHLLWKIFQYYAHHPFAPKSSEETIDANGFRRAILLLHLRRTERLGTLEYDYHWKMQNESIMNGNVERVFRIIGQPYIKTNLNDVMDVLASVQPTLSFCELPSPGQVEATARRLICKESTQPPFQIARKDITSLMSLLLRMKVSKTKPKTLSPQGYFEPADSTHDEMAQILVNKMIGREVDFLQSDQINQSLTSLV
;
A
#
# COMPACT_ATOMS: atom_id res chain seq x y z
N MET A 1 16.82 -26.50 1.10
CA MET A 1 17.41 -25.16 0.88
C MET A 1 16.26 -24.23 0.53
N ALA A 2 15.91 -23.29 1.41
CA ALA A 2 14.73 -22.44 1.24
C ALA A 2 15.06 -21.22 0.34
N PRO A 3 14.17 -20.84 -0.61
CA PRO A 3 14.41 -19.72 -1.49
C PRO A 3 14.38 -18.40 -0.71
N THR A 4 15.40 -17.59 -0.97
CA THR A 4 15.74 -16.36 -0.26
C THR A 4 14.75 -15.25 -0.66
N ASN A 5 13.72 -15.08 0.16
CA ASN A 5 12.62 -14.11 0.02
C ASN A 5 13.07 -12.63 0.12
N LEU A 6 13.73 -12.13 -0.93
CA LEU A 6 14.19 -10.75 -1.05
C LEU A 6 13.04 -9.71 -1.15
N PRO A 7 11.97 -9.91 -1.95
CA PRO A 7 10.87 -8.95 -2.12
C PRO A 7 10.07 -8.70 -0.82
N LEU A 8 10.07 -9.68 0.09
CA LEU A 8 9.27 -9.69 1.32
C LEU A 8 9.86 -8.88 2.48
N ARG A 9 11.08 -8.35 2.32
CA ARG A 9 11.66 -7.37 3.23
C ARG A 9 11.44 -5.93 2.75
N LEU A 10 11.12 -5.74 1.46
CA LEU A 10 11.02 -4.43 0.79
C LEU A 10 9.73 -3.65 1.12
N VAL A 11 8.60 -4.33 1.38
CA VAL A 11 7.33 -3.65 1.73
C VAL A 11 7.23 -3.31 3.23
N LYS A 12 8.10 -3.90 4.07
CA LYS A 12 7.90 -3.98 5.54
C LYS A 12 8.07 -2.69 6.35
N LYS A 13 8.57 -1.59 5.79
CA LYS A 13 9.28 -0.56 6.60
C LYS A 13 9.21 0.90 6.15
N LEU A 14 8.15 1.32 5.44
CA LEU A 14 7.75 2.74 5.42
C LEU A 14 7.22 3.13 6.82
N THR A 15 8.12 3.29 7.79
CA THR A 15 7.76 3.60 9.17
C THR A 15 7.65 5.11 9.38
N PHE A 16 6.41 5.61 9.45
CA PHE A 16 6.03 6.89 10.07
C PHE A 16 6.35 6.90 11.57
N ARG A 17 7.63 7.09 11.91
CA ARG A 17 8.14 6.95 13.27
C ARG A 17 7.73 8.06 14.25
N SER A 18 6.91 9.03 13.82
CA SER A 18 6.45 10.10 14.69
C SER A 18 4.98 10.45 14.55
N ALA A 19 4.04 9.51 14.41
CA ALA A 19 2.62 9.87 14.55
C ALA A 19 2.18 10.22 16.00
N ARG A 20 3.14 10.42 16.93
CA ARG A 20 2.98 11.21 18.16
C ARG A 20 3.45 12.66 18.04
N SER A 21 4.04 13.06 16.90
CA SER A 21 4.23 14.47 16.56
C SER A 21 2.88 15.05 16.17
N ASN A 22 2.64 16.30 16.52
CA ASN A 22 1.45 17.09 16.20
C ASN A 22 1.20 17.09 14.68
N VAL A 23 0.62 16.03 14.12
CA VAL A 23 0.31 15.91 12.69
C VAL A 23 -0.71 16.96 12.24
N GLN A 24 -1.43 17.51 13.22
CA GLN A 24 -2.24 18.73 13.09
C GLN A 24 -1.43 19.94 12.60
N GLN A 25 -0.12 20.01 12.85
CA GLN A 25 0.74 21.10 12.37
C GLN A 25 0.93 21.10 10.85
N PHE A 26 0.57 20.01 10.18
CA PHE A 26 0.61 19.89 8.72
C PHE A 26 -0.79 19.96 8.11
N PHE A 27 -1.84 20.11 8.92
CA PHE A 27 -3.16 20.35 8.39
C PHE A 27 -3.14 21.68 7.63
N ASP A 28 -3.81 21.71 6.49
CA ASP A 28 -4.21 22.97 5.91
C ASP A 28 -5.02 23.74 6.96
N GLU A 29 -4.58 24.95 7.29
CA GLU A 29 -5.12 25.73 8.41
C GLU A 29 -6.60 26.09 8.21
N THR A 30 -7.03 26.16 6.95
CA THR A 30 -8.37 26.57 6.55
C THR A 30 -9.34 25.38 6.60
N THR A 31 -8.92 24.24 6.05
CA THR A 31 -9.76 23.05 5.86
C THR A 31 -9.58 22.01 6.96
N ARG A 32 -8.57 22.18 7.83
CA ARG A 32 -8.16 21.21 8.85
C ARG A 32 -7.98 19.80 8.29
N SER A 33 -7.51 19.72 7.05
CA SER A 33 -7.40 18.49 6.28
C SER A 33 -6.01 18.36 5.68
N TRP A 34 -5.64 17.15 5.27
CA TRP A 34 -4.43 16.88 4.51
C TRP A 34 -4.74 16.86 3.03
N ASN A 35 -3.91 17.53 2.25
CA ASN A 35 -3.86 17.42 0.80
C ASN A 35 -2.45 16.99 0.35
N GLU A 36 -2.24 16.86 -0.96
CA GLU A 36 -0.95 16.46 -1.53
C GLU A 36 0.18 17.42 -1.15
N GLU A 37 -0.11 18.72 -1.01
CA GLU A 37 0.88 19.73 -0.63
C GLU A 37 1.32 19.58 0.83
N SER A 38 0.38 19.45 1.76
CA SER A 38 0.65 19.13 3.17
C SER A 38 1.47 17.85 3.31
N PHE A 39 1.16 16.84 2.49
CA PHE A 39 1.89 15.59 2.46
C PHE A 39 3.32 15.74 1.92
N SER A 40 3.49 16.49 0.83
CA SER A 40 4.82 16.85 0.29
C SER A 40 5.68 17.55 1.34
N LYS A 41 5.12 18.55 2.03
CA LYS A 41 5.79 19.29 3.11
C LYS A 41 6.17 18.37 4.28
N PHE A 42 5.27 17.47 4.67
CA PHE A 42 5.54 16.46 5.69
C PHE A 42 6.73 15.58 5.29
N LEU A 43 6.76 15.09 4.06
CA LEU A 43 7.85 14.26 3.55
C LEU A 43 9.17 15.04 3.56
N GLY A 44 9.20 16.28 3.06
CA GLY A 44 10.42 17.10 3.05
C GLY A 44 10.98 17.38 4.45
N ILE A 45 10.12 17.51 5.46
CA ILE A 45 10.54 17.74 6.85
C ILE A 45 10.98 16.45 7.55
N LYS A 46 10.31 15.33 7.28
CA LYS A 46 10.58 14.06 7.97
C LYS A 46 11.64 13.20 7.28
N HIS A 47 11.84 13.43 6.00
CA HIS A 47 12.77 12.72 5.14
C HIS A 47 13.57 13.71 4.27
N PRO A 48 14.24 14.71 4.87
CA PRO A 48 15.02 15.70 4.12
C PRO A 48 16.16 15.06 3.31
N GLU A 49 16.61 13.85 3.68
CA GLU A 49 17.61 13.07 2.98
C GLU A 49 17.14 12.54 1.62
N ILE A 50 15.84 12.53 1.37
CA ILE A 50 15.26 12.01 0.14
C ILE A 50 14.90 13.20 -0.75
N ALA A 51 15.66 13.39 -1.82
CA ALA A 51 15.17 14.19 -2.94
C ALA A 51 13.98 13.44 -3.56
N ILE A 52 12.76 13.78 -3.15
CA ILE A 52 11.52 13.18 -3.67
C ILE A 52 11.03 14.05 -4.83
N SER A 53 10.96 13.46 -6.02
CA SER A 53 10.40 14.14 -7.20
C SER A 53 8.89 14.37 -7.02
N LYS A 54 8.34 15.37 -7.71
CA LYS A 54 6.90 15.65 -7.70
C LYS A 54 6.06 14.41 -8.09
N ASP A 55 6.53 13.66 -9.09
CA ASP A 55 5.89 12.41 -9.53
C ASP A 55 5.85 11.36 -8.42
N LEU A 56 6.94 11.23 -7.64
CA LEU A 56 6.98 10.30 -6.52
C LEU A 56 6.13 10.76 -5.34
N VAL A 57 6.05 12.07 -5.06
CA VAL A 57 5.10 12.62 -4.07
C VAL A 57 3.68 12.25 -4.46
N HIS A 58 3.30 12.49 -5.72
CA HIS A 58 1.98 12.19 -6.22
C HIS A 58 1.64 10.69 -6.12
N LEU A 59 2.59 9.82 -6.43
CA LEU A 59 2.47 8.37 -6.28
C LEU A 59 2.24 7.96 -4.83
N LEU A 60 3.05 8.48 -3.91
CA LEU A 60 2.94 8.18 -2.48
C LEU A 60 1.65 8.75 -1.89
N TRP A 61 1.20 9.91 -2.37
CA TRP A 61 -0.06 10.53 -1.98
C TRP A 61 -1.27 9.68 -2.40
N LYS A 62 -1.29 9.16 -3.63
CA LYS A 62 -2.31 8.18 -4.09
C LYS A 62 -2.41 6.97 -3.17
N ILE A 63 -1.27 6.39 -2.82
CA ILE A 63 -1.20 5.24 -1.90
C ILE A 63 -1.75 5.64 -0.52
N PHE A 64 -1.37 6.80 -0.02
CA PHE A 64 -1.82 7.30 1.27
C PHE A 64 -3.33 7.59 1.31
N GLN A 65 -3.86 8.30 0.29
CA GLN A 65 -5.29 8.56 0.10
C GLN A 65 -6.11 7.28 0.07
N TYR A 66 -5.65 6.27 -0.68
CA TYR A 66 -6.34 5.00 -0.73
C TYR A 66 -6.47 4.37 0.68
N TYR A 67 -5.38 4.31 1.45
CA TYR A 67 -5.44 3.74 2.80
C TYR A 67 -6.21 4.61 3.80
N ALA A 68 -6.34 5.92 3.55
CA ALA A 68 -7.17 6.80 4.35
C ALA A 68 -8.67 6.53 4.19
N HIS A 69 -9.09 6.17 2.98
CA HIS A 69 -10.49 5.88 2.62
C HIS A 69 -10.86 4.39 2.72
N HIS A 70 -9.87 3.51 2.90
CA HIS A 70 -10.04 2.06 2.95
C HIS A 70 -11.16 1.62 3.94
N PRO A 71 -12.05 0.68 3.54
CA PRO A 71 -12.01 -0.13 2.33
C PRO A 71 -12.59 0.53 1.07
N PHE A 72 -13.13 1.74 1.18
CA PHE A 72 -13.78 2.42 0.07
C PHE A 72 -12.75 3.21 -0.76
N ALA A 73 -13.00 3.29 -2.06
CA ALA A 73 -12.17 4.13 -2.93
C ALA A 73 -12.42 5.62 -2.61
N PRO A 74 -11.38 6.48 -2.68
CA PRO A 74 -11.58 7.93 -2.71
C PRO A 74 -12.43 8.32 -3.92
N LYS A 75 -13.22 9.39 -3.79
CA LYS A 75 -14.09 9.94 -4.83
C LYS A 75 -13.32 10.65 -5.93
N SER A 76 -12.17 11.24 -5.61
CA SER A 76 -11.31 11.93 -6.57
C SER A 76 -9.87 12.03 -6.09
N SER A 77 -8.97 12.46 -6.98
CA SER A 77 -7.57 12.79 -6.65
C SER A 77 -7.43 13.99 -5.74
N GLU A 78 -8.42 14.88 -5.75
CA GLU A 78 -8.42 16.13 -4.98
C GLU A 78 -9.03 15.96 -3.59
N GLU A 79 -9.56 14.77 -3.27
CA GLU A 79 -10.19 14.51 -1.99
C GLU A 79 -9.16 14.65 -0.85
N THR A 80 -9.45 15.55 0.07
CA THR A 80 -8.61 15.78 1.24
C THR A 80 -8.87 14.72 2.31
N ILE A 81 -7.89 14.53 3.18
CA ILE A 81 -7.94 13.51 4.23
C ILE A 81 -8.13 14.19 5.58
N ASP A 82 -9.18 13.81 6.30
CA ASP A 82 -9.42 14.27 7.66
C ASP A 82 -8.49 13.56 8.67
N ALA A 83 -8.58 13.95 9.95
CA ALA A 83 -7.78 13.34 11.01
C ALA A 83 -8.00 11.83 11.15
N ASN A 84 -9.22 11.34 10.89
CA ASN A 84 -9.58 9.94 11.01
C ASN A 84 -9.00 9.11 9.85
N GLY A 85 -9.10 9.61 8.63
CA GLY A 85 -8.48 9.04 7.44
C GLY A 85 -6.97 9.00 7.58
N PHE A 86 -6.35 10.06 8.09
CA PHE A 86 -4.92 10.09 8.38
C PHE A 86 -4.54 8.96 9.36
N ARG A 87 -5.26 8.87 10.49
CA ARG A 87 -5.04 7.83 11.49
C ARG A 87 -5.22 6.43 10.89
N ARG A 88 -6.24 6.22 10.07
CA ARG A 88 -6.51 4.96 9.37
C ARG A 88 -5.35 4.58 8.45
N ALA A 89 -4.89 5.50 7.61
CA ALA A 89 -3.78 5.29 6.69
C ALA A 89 -2.50 4.89 7.43
N ILE A 90 -2.18 5.60 8.52
CA ILE A 90 -1.02 5.26 9.36
C ILE A 90 -1.19 3.89 10.00
N LEU A 91 -2.34 3.54 10.56
CA LEU A 91 -2.55 2.24 11.18
C LEU A 91 -2.39 1.09 10.16
N LEU A 92 -2.89 1.27 8.94
CA LEU A 92 -2.76 0.26 7.88
C LEU A 92 -1.32 0.15 7.37
N LEU A 93 -0.67 1.26 7.05
CA LEU A 93 0.69 1.31 6.49
C LEU A 93 1.79 1.00 7.52
N HIS A 94 1.70 1.57 8.73
CA HIS A 94 2.77 1.51 9.73
C HIS A 94 2.78 0.20 10.54
N LEU A 95 1.60 -0.31 10.91
CA LEU A 95 1.49 -1.45 11.82
C LEU A 95 1.43 -2.80 11.09
N ARG A 96 1.77 -2.83 9.79
CA ARG A 96 1.65 -4.03 8.93
C ARG A 96 0.26 -4.66 8.99
N ARG A 97 -0.76 -3.84 9.24
CA ARG A 97 -2.14 -4.34 9.32
C ARG A 97 -2.66 -4.71 7.93
N THR A 98 -2.06 -4.18 6.86
CA THR A 98 -2.29 -4.64 5.48
C THR A 98 -1.92 -6.10 5.25
N GLU A 99 -0.89 -6.62 5.94
CA GLU A 99 -0.53 -8.06 5.91
C GLU A 99 -1.57 -8.94 6.63
N ARG A 100 -2.43 -8.33 7.47
CA ARG A 100 -3.48 -9.00 8.24
C ARG A 100 -4.89 -8.75 7.68
N LEU A 101 -5.00 -8.00 6.58
CA LEU A 101 -6.27 -7.78 5.91
C LEU A 101 -6.80 -9.13 5.40
N GLY A 102 -8.04 -9.45 5.76
CA GLY A 102 -8.65 -10.75 5.46
C GLY A 102 -8.30 -11.89 6.41
N THR A 103 -7.69 -11.58 7.56
CA THR A 103 -7.35 -12.55 8.61
C THR A 103 -7.99 -12.17 9.94
N LEU A 104 -8.44 -13.18 10.70
CA LEU A 104 -8.89 -13.06 12.09
C LEU A 104 -7.80 -13.56 13.05
N GLU A 105 -7.87 -13.20 14.33
CA GLU A 105 -6.89 -13.64 15.36
C GLU A 105 -6.87 -15.16 15.61
N TYR A 106 -7.81 -15.92 15.03
CA TYR A 106 -7.95 -17.38 15.20
C TYR A 106 -7.72 -18.18 13.91
N ASP A 107 -6.75 -17.76 13.08
CA ASP A 107 -6.39 -18.43 11.81
C ASP A 107 -7.54 -18.61 10.79
N TYR A 108 -8.64 -17.86 10.96
CA TYR A 108 -9.66 -17.78 9.93
C TYR A 108 -9.17 -16.87 8.82
N HIS A 109 -9.11 -17.43 7.62
CA HIS A 109 -8.79 -16.74 6.39
C HIS A 109 -9.93 -16.94 5.40
N TRP A 110 -10.48 -15.84 4.88
CA TRP A 110 -11.42 -15.96 3.77
C TRP A 110 -10.69 -16.19 2.43
N LYS A 111 -9.38 -15.90 2.36
CA LYS A 111 -8.47 -16.28 1.27
C LYS A 111 -7.70 -17.54 1.66
N MET A 112 -7.74 -18.58 0.83
CA MET A 112 -7.01 -19.84 1.06
C MET A 112 -5.47 -19.64 1.16
N GLN A 113 -4.80 -20.54 1.90
CA GLN A 113 -3.47 -20.44 2.51
C GLN A 113 -2.28 -19.98 1.60
N ASN A 114 -1.47 -19.13 2.23
CA ASN A 114 0.00 -18.97 2.14
C ASN A 114 0.67 -18.37 0.88
N GLU A 115 0.22 -18.61 -0.34
CA GLU A 115 0.84 -17.97 -1.52
C GLU A 115 0.18 -16.64 -1.91
N SER A 116 -0.98 -16.36 -1.32
CA SER A 116 -1.89 -15.27 -1.74
C SER A 116 -1.69 -13.94 -1.01
N ILE A 117 -1.28 -13.92 0.27
CA ILE A 117 -1.33 -12.69 1.09
C ILE A 117 -0.30 -11.66 0.61
N MET A 118 0.89 -12.13 0.25
CA MET A 118 1.98 -11.26 -0.19
C MET A 118 1.76 -10.74 -1.61
N ASN A 119 1.30 -11.63 -2.51
CA ASN A 119 0.86 -11.24 -3.83
C ASN A 119 -0.32 -10.26 -3.76
N GLY A 120 -1.26 -10.45 -2.84
CA GLY A 120 -2.42 -9.56 -2.65
C GLY A 120 -2.05 -8.14 -2.21
N ASN A 121 -1.00 -7.96 -1.40
CA ASN A 121 -0.53 -6.63 -1.02
C ASN A 121 0.18 -5.92 -2.17
N VAL A 122 0.99 -6.65 -2.93
CA VAL A 122 1.69 -6.11 -4.10
C VAL A 122 0.69 -5.76 -5.20
N GLU A 123 -0.23 -6.67 -5.51
CA GLU A 123 -1.35 -6.46 -6.44
C GLU A 123 -2.21 -5.25 -6.02
N ARG A 124 -2.50 -5.11 -4.73
CA ARG A 124 -3.20 -3.94 -4.19
C ARG A 124 -2.43 -2.65 -4.47
N VAL A 125 -1.12 -2.60 -4.19
CA VAL A 125 -0.30 -1.40 -4.48
C VAL A 125 -0.32 -1.09 -5.97
N PHE A 126 -0.10 -2.07 -6.84
CA PHE A 126 -0.15 -1.87 -8.29
C PHE A 126 -1.52 -1.41 -8.79
N ARG A 127 -2.60 -1.95 -8.23
CA ARG A 127 -3.97 -1.48 -8.50
C ARG A 127 -4.16 -0.03 -8.09
N ILE A 128 -3.68 0.36 -6.91
CA ILE A 128 -3.78 1.74 -6.44
C ILE A 128 -3.01 2.69 -7.37
N ILE A 129 -1.85 2.27 -7.87
CA ILE A 129 -1.06 3.11 -8.78
C ILE A 129 -1.77 3.26 -10.13
N GLY A 130 -2.27 2.15 -10.69
CA GLY A 130 -2.91 2.16 -11.99
C GLY A 130 -4.30 2.80 -11.99
N GLN A 131 -5.08 2.62 -10.91
CA GLN A 131 -6.45 3.14 -10.77
C GLN A 131 -6.81 3.48 -9.30
N PRO A 132 -6.26 4.55 -8.74
CA PRO A 132 -6.44 4.90 -7.33
C PRO A 132 -7.88 5.30 -6.95
N TYR A 133 -8.67 5.75 -7.92
CA TYR A 133 -9.97 6.41 -7.69
C TYR A 133 -11.16 5.66 -8.28
N ILE A 134 -10.93 4.46 -8.81
CA ILE A 134 -11.98 3.72 -9.51
C ILE A 134 -12.44 2.56 -8.64
N LYS A 135 -13.70 2.66 -8.21
CA LYS A 135 -14.56 1.64 -7.60
C LYS A 135 -13.96 0.90 -6.40
N THR A 136 -14.72 0.88 -5.32
CA THR A 136 -14.46 0.01 -4.17
C THR A 136 -14.28 -1.44 -4.62
N ASN A 137 -13.16 -2.04 -4.24
CA ASN A 137 -12.82 -3.41 -4.57
C ASN A 137 -13.47 -4.38 -3.58
N LEU A 138 -14.11 -5.43 -4.11
CA LEU A 138 -14.82 -6.42 -3.31
C LEU A 138 -13.91 -7.07 -2.26
N ASN A 139 -12.68 -7.43 -2.63
CA ASN A 139 -11.73 -8.08 -1.75
C ASN A 139 -11.29 -7.15 -0.61
N ASP A 140 -11.22 -5.84 -0.84
CA ASP A 140 -10.86 -4.88 0.20
C ASP A 140 -11.98 -4.72 1.23
N VAL A 141 -13.24 -4.73 0.80
CA VAL A 141 -14.40 -4.74 1.71
C VAL A 141 -14.48 -6.07 2.48
N MET A 142 -14.29 -7.20 1.80
CA MET A 142 -14.25 -8.51 2.46
C MET A 142 -13.10 -8.59 3.48
N ASP A 143 -11.92 -8.05 3.16
CA ASP A 143 -10.78 -7.98 4.08
C ASP A 143 -11.10 -7.20 5.36
N VAL A 144 -11.80 -6.07 5.25
CA VAL A 144 -12.26 -5.29 6.41
C VAL A 144 -13.36 -6.05 7.15
N LEU A 145 -14.39 -6.56 6.46
CA LEU A 145 -15.47 -7.31 7.08
C LEU A 145 -15.00 -8.55 7.82
N ALA A 146 -13.94 -9.21 7.36
CA ALA A 146 -13.31 -10.32 8.08
C ALA A 146 -12.56 -9.84 9.33
N SER A 147 -11.90 -8.69 9.28
CA SER A 147 -11.04 -8.21 10.37
C SER A 147 -11.76 -7.44 11.48
N VAL A 148 -12.98 -6.93 11.25
CA VAL A 148 -13.77 -6.19 12.26
C VAL A 148 -14.84 -7.03 12.96
N GLN A 149 -14.84 -8.35 12.75
CA GLN A 149 -15.87 -9.21 13.32
C GLN A 149 -15.71 -9.28 14.84
N PRO A 150 -16.81 -9.13 15.60
CA PRO A 150 -16.76 -9.37 17.03
C PRO A 150 -16.42 -10.84 17.27
N THR A 151 -15.23 -11.09 17.81
CA THR A 151 -14.80 -12.42 18.28
C THR A 151 -15.46 -12.70 19.63
N LEU A 152 -16.77 -12.90 19.61
CA LEU A 152 -17.47 -13.47 20.75
C LEU A 152 -17.27 -14.98 20.69
N SER A 153 -16.73 -15.57 21.76
CA SER A 153 -16.30 -16.98 21.86
C SER A 153 -17.41 -18.02 21.62
N PHE A 154 -18.63 -17.61 21.30
CA PHE A 154 -19.82 -18.45 21.20
C PHE A 154 -20.60 -18.28 19.87
N CYS A 155 -20.13 -17.44 18.94
CA CYS A 155 -20.78 -17.27 17.65
C CYS A 155 -19.99 -18.01 16.56
N GLU A 156 -20.70 -18.73 15.69
CA GLU A 156 -20.12 -19.25 14.46
C GLU A 156 -19.57 -18.09 13.62
N LEU A 157 -18.33 -18.23 13.15
CA LEU A 157 -17.76 -17.27 12.21
C LEU A 157 -18.55 -17.33 10.90
N PRO A 158 -18.89 -16.18 10.29
CA PRO A 158 -19.59 -16.17 9.02
C PRO A 158 -18.76 -16.90 7.96
N SER A 159 -19.43 -17.66 7.11
CA SER A 159 -18.76 -18.33 5.99
C SER A 159 -18.22 -17.30 4.98
N PRO A 160 -17.18 -17.64 4.21
CA PRO A 160 -16.68 -16.75 3.15
C PRO A 160 -17.78 -16.25 2.21
N GLY A 161 -18.77 -17.09 1.89
CA GLY A 161 -19.93 -16.70 1.07
C GLY A 161 -20.84 -15.67 1.75
N GLN A 162 -21.00 -15.72 3.07
CA GLN A 162 -21.75 -14.70 3.83
C GLN A 162 -21.01 -13.36 3.87
N VAL A 163 -19.68 -13.40 4.00
CA VAL A 163 -18.83 -12.19 3.93
C VAL A 163 -18.90 -11.57 2.54
N GLU A 164 -18.81 -12.39 1.49
CA GLU A 164 -18.91 -11.92 0.10
C GLU A 164 -20.28 -11.31 -0.21
N ALA A 165 -21.37 -12.00 0.15
CA ALA A 165 -22.73 -11.49 -0.06
C ALA A 165 -22.96 -10.15 0.66
N THR A 166 -22.36 -9.97 1.83
CA THR A 166 -22.42 -8.70 2.57
C THR A 166 -21.58 -7.61 1.91
N ALA A 167 -20.36 -7.94 1.48
CA ALA A 167 -19.51 -7.00 0.76
C ALA A 167 -20.15 -6.52 -0.56
N ARG A 168 -20.79 -7.41 -1.32
CA ARG A 168 -21.52 -7.06 -2.54
C ARG A 168 -22.68 -6.11 -2.28
N ARG A 169 -23.42 -6.31 -1.18
CA ARG A 169 -24.49 -5.40 -0.75
C ARG A 169 -23.96 -4.01 -0.41
N LEU A 170 -22.79 -3.91 0.21
CA LEU A 170 -22.16 -2.62 0.56
C LEU A 170 -21.63 -1.84 -0.65
N ILE A 171 -21.24 -2.52 -1.73
CA ILE A 171 -20.67 -1.88 -2.93
C ILE A 171 -21.76 -1.41 -3.91
N CYS A 172 -23.04 -1.77 -3.69
CA CYS A 172 -24.20 -1.32 -4.47
C CYS A 172 -24.09 -1.45 -6.01
N LYS A 173 -23.36 -2.46 -6.53
CA LYS A 173 -23.42 -2.98 -7.91
C LYS A 173 -22.40 -4.12 -8.12
N GLU A 174 -22.63 -4.97 -9.11
CA GLU A 174 -21.64 -5.92 -9.62
C GLU A 174 -20.40 -5.16 -10.11
N SER A 175 -19.33 -5.22 -9.32
CA SER A 175 -18.07 -4.60 -9.64
C SER A 175 -17.20 -5.63 -10.35
N THR A 176 -17.31 -5.72 -11.67
CA THR A 176 -16.17 -6.13 -12.47
C THR A 176 -15.14 -5.02 -12.38
N GLN A 177 -13.97 -5.35 -11.84
CA GLN A 177 -12.84 -4.43 -11.81
C GLN A 177 -12.44 -4.13 -13.25
N PRO A 178 -12.46 -2.86 -13.69
CA PRO A 178 -11.94 -2.54 -15.00
C PRO A 178 -10.43 -2.88 -15.02
N PRO A 179 -9.91 -3.32 -16.17
CA PRO A 179 -8.47 -3.49 -16.33
C PRO A 179 -7.78 -2.15 -16.06
N PHE A 180 -6.62 -2.20 -15.39
CA PHE A 180 -5.83 -1.03 -15.07
C PHE A 180 -4.44 -1.12 -15.70
N GLN A 181 -3.86 0.05 -15.94
CA GLN A 181 -2.55 0.21 -16.54
C GLN A 181 -1.67 1.01 -15.62
N ILE A 182 -0.43 0.57 -15.44
CA ILE A 182 0.56 1.30 -14.65
C ILE A 182 1.63 1.83 -15.59
N ALA A 183 1.87 3.13 -15.56
CA ALA A 183 2.94 3.74 -16.33
C ALA A 183 4.30 3.22 -15.86
N ARG A 184 5.17 2.90 -16.82
CA ARG A 184 6.54 2.45 -16.58
C ARG A 184 7.31 3.37 -15.63
N LYS A 185 7.09 4.68 -15.77
CA LYS A 185 7.74 5.70 -14.92
C LYS A 185 7.34 5.56 -13.44
N ASP A 186 6.10 5.17 -13.16
CA ASP A 186 5.60 5.02 -11.80
C ASP A 186 6.18 3.76 -11.16
N ILE A 187 6.26 2.65 -11.92
CA ILE A 187 6.92 1.41 -11.48
C ILE A 187 8.40 1.67 -11.21
N THR A 188 9.08 2.35 -12.13
CA THR A 188 10.51 2.69 -12.00
C THR A 188 10.76 3.57 -10.78
N SER A 189 9.92 4.58 -10.56
CA SER A 189 10.03 5.48 -9.40
C SER A 189 9.83 4.73 -8.09
N LEU A 190 8.83 3.84 -8.02
CA LEU A 190 8.60 2.99 -6.86
C LEU A 190 9.80 2.06 -6.63
N MET A 191 10.31 1.43 -7.68
CA MET A 191 11.43 0.50 -7.58
C MET A 191 12.73 1.19 -7.14
N SER A 192 13.01 2.39 -7.68
CA SER A 192 14.15 3.22 -7.25
C SER A 192 14.04 3.60 -5.77
N LEU A 193 12.86 4.00 -5.30
CA LEU A 193 12.63 4.31 -3.88
C LEU A 193 12.86 3.05 -3.02
N LEU A 194 12.33 1.91 -3.45
CA LEU A 194 12.46 0.64 -2.74
C LEU A 194 13.91 0.16 -2.63
N LEU A 195 14.70 0.29 -3.70
CA LEU A 195 16.12 -0.09 -3.71
C LEU A 195 16.98 0.77 -2.77
N ARG A 196 16.62 2.04 -2.61
CA ARG A 196 17.29 2.97 -1.67
C ARG A 196 16.91 2.72 -0.21
N MET A 197 15.89 1.91 0.07
CA MET A 197 15.47 1.65 1.44
C MET A 197 16.50 0.77 2.18
N LYS A 198 17.15 1.34 3.20
CA LYS A 198 17.99 0.59 4.13
C LYS A 198 17.29 0.37 5.46
N VAL A 199 17.69 -0.72 6.10
CA VAL A 199 17.19 -1.11 7.42
C VAL A 199 18.37 -1.04 8.39
N SER A 200 18.30 -0.16 9.38
CA SER A 200 19.30 -0.18 10.44
C SER A 200 19.07 -1.38 11.35
N LYS A 201 20.16 -2.02 11.79
CA LYS A 201 20.10 -3.11 12.77
C LYS A 201 19.41 -2.59 14.04
N THR A 202 18.34 -3.24 14.44
CA THR A 202 17.58 -2.89 15.65
C THR A 202 18.46 -2.91 16.88
N LYS A 203 18.44 -1.83 17.66
CA LYS A 203 18.78 -1.93 19.09
C LYS A 203 17.66 -2.76 19.75
N PRO A 204 17.98 -3.76 20.60
CA PRO A 204 17.01 -4.73 21.13
C PRO A 204 15.84 -4.15 21.93
N LYS A 205 15.86 -2.86 22.27
CA LYS A 205 14.84 -2.18 23.08
C LYS A 205 13.74 -1.46 22.29
N THR A 206 13.80 -1.39 20.95
CA THR A 206 12.76 -0.72 20.16
C THR A 206 11.87 -1.71 19.40
N LEU A 207 10.56 -1.66 19.66
CA LEU A 207 9.52 -2.51 19.06
C LEU A 207 9.39 -2.38 17.53
N SER A 208 10.02 -1.37 16.91
CA SER A 208 9.93 -1.11 15.48
C SER A 208 11.31 -0.91 14.86
N PRO A 209 11.72 -1.73 13.85
CA PRO A 209 12.93 -1.51 13.07
C PRO A 209 12.95 -0.13 12.44
N GLN A 210 14.10 0.53 12.44
CA GLN A 210 14.30 1.82 11.77
C GLN A 210 14.70 1.57 10.32
N GLY A 211 13.94 2.13 9.39
CA GLY A 211 14.35 2.29 7.99
C GLY A 211 14.76 3.73 7.72
N TYR A 212 15.70 3.92 6.81
CA TYR A 212 15.98 5.21 6.18
C TYR A 212 16.20 4.96 4.70
N PHE A 213 16.08 6.00 3.89
CA PHE A 213 16.39 5.91 2.47
C PHE A 213 17.77 6.50 2.23
N GLU A 214 18.58 5.80 1.44
CA GLU A 214 19.79 6.39 0.91
C GLU A 214 19.45 7.52 -0.06
N PRO A 215 20.36 8.52 -0.20
CA PRO A 215 20.22 9.55 -1.21
C PRO A 215 20.01 8.97 -2.61
N ALA A 216 19.40 9.74 -3.49
CA ALA A 216 19.31 9.36 -4.90
C ALA A 216 20.71 9.22 -5.49
N ASP A 217 20.99 8.08 -6.15
CA ASP A 217 22.19 7.87 -6.95
C ASP A 217 21.82 7.17 -8.26
N SER A 218 22.71 7.27 -9.26
CA SER A 218 22.49 6.66 -10.57
C SER A 218 22.45 5.14 -10.52
N THR A 219 23.09 4.52 -9.52
CA THR A 219 23.16 3.07 -9.40
C THR A 219 21.80 2.46 -9.07
N HIS A 220 21.08 3.03 -8.11
CA HIS A 220 19.74 2.59 -7.74
C HIS A 220 18.75 2.83 -8.88
N ASP A 221 18.89 3.93 -9.63
CA ASP A 221 18.04 4.25 -10.77
C ASP A 221 18.28 3.31 -11.97
N GLU A 222 19.54 2.99 -12.27
CA GLU A 222 19.91 1.99 -13.28
C GLU A 222 19.40 0.60 -12.91
N MET A 223 19.58 0.19 -11.64
CA MET A 223 19.04 -1.09 -11.15
C MET A 223 17.52 -1.13 -11.22
N ALA A 224 16.83 -0.05 -10.86
CA ALA A 224 15.38 0.06 -11.00
C ALA A 224 14.95 -0.13 -12.46
N GLN A 225 15.63 0.52 -13.41
CA GLN A 225 15.36 0.36 -14.84
C GLN A 225 15.60 -1.07 -15.32
N ILE A 226 16.68 -1.73 -14.89
CA ILE A 226 16.97 -3.14 -15.23
C ILE A 226 15.85 -4.06 -14.72
N LEU A 227 15.40 -3.88 -13.49
CA LEU A 227 14.33 -4.68 -12.91
C LEU A 227 13.00 -4.45 -13.64
N VAL A 228 12.65 -3.19 -13.94
CA VAL A 228 11.42 -2.87 -14.68
C VAL A 228 11.49 -3.40 -16.11
N ASN A 229 12.64 -3.28 -16.78
CA ASN A 229 12.90 -3.89 -18.10
C ASN A 229 12.64 -5.39 -18.09
N LYS A 230 13.07 -6.08 -17.02
CA LYS A 230 12.86 -7.52 -16.86
C LYS A 230 11.38 -7.84 -16.59
N MET A 231 10.68 -7.01 -15.82
CA MET A 231 9.27 -7.21 -15.51
C MET A 231 8.36 -7.02 -16.73
N ILE A 232 8.51 -5.90 -17.45
CA ILE A 232 7.50 -5.46 -18.43
C ILE A 232 8.01 -5.46 -19.87
N GLY A 233 9.31 -5.71 -20.10
CA GLY A 233 9.96 -5.57 -21.40
C GLY A 233 10.53 -4.17 -21.62
N ARG A 234 11.47 -4.02 -22.57
CA ARG A 234 12.14 -2.73 -22.86
C ARG A 234 11.27 -1.76 -23.67
N GLU A 235 10.41 -2.31 -24.51
CA GLU A 235 9.61 -1.55 -25.49
C GLU A 235 8.19 -1.24 -25.00
N VAL A 236 7.87 -1.63 -23.77
CA VAL A 236 6.53 -1.51 -23.19
C VAL A 236 6.50 -0.36 -22.19
N ASP A 237 5.61 0.60 -22.44
CA ASP A 237 5.44 1.79 -21.61
C ASP A 237 4.47 1.61 -20.45
N PHE A 238 3.65 0.54 -20.47
CA PHE A 238 2.62 0.29 -19.48
C PHE A 238 2.52 -1.19 -19.10
N LEU A 239 2.36 -1.48 -17.81
CA LEU A 239 2.03 -2.83 -17.33
C LEU A 239 0.52 -2.99 -17.22
N GLN A 240 -0.06 -3.99 -17.90
CA GLN A 240 -1.48 -4.33 -17.79
C GLN A 240 -1.77 -5.15 -16.53
N SER A 241 -2.98 -5.06 -16.01
CA SER A 241 -3.39 -5.73 -14.77
C SER A 241 -3.24 -7.25 -14.79
N ASP A 242 -3.50 -7.89 -15.93
CA ASP A 242 -3.39 -9.34 -16.14
C ASP A 242 -1.93 -9.82 -16.20
N GLN A 243 -0.99 -8.93 -16.51
CA GLN A 243 0.44 -9.22 -16.61
C GLN A 243 1.18 -9.10 -15.27
N ILE A 244 0.56 -8.50 -14.24
CA ILE A 244 1.22 -8.22 -12.95
C ILE A 244 1.69 -9.50 -12.27
N ASN A 245 0.81 -10.51 -12.16
CA ASN A 245 1.15 -11.75 -11.47
C ASN A 245 2.29 -12.49 -12.18
N GLN A 246 2.27 -12.54 -13.51
CA GLN A 246 3.34 -13.14 -14.32
C GLN A 246 4.67 -12.38 -14.16
N SER A 247 4.61 -11.04 -14.14
CA SER A 247 5.77 -10.16 -13.98
C SER A 247 6.38 -10.24 -12.57
N LEU A 248 5.57 -10.52 -11.55
CA LEU A 248 6.03 -10.71 -10.18
C LEU A 248 6.70 -12.06 -9.99
N THR A 249 6.18 -13.12 -10.62
CA THR A 249 6.81 -14.44 -10.57
C THR A 249 8.16 -14.46 -11.28
N SER A 250 8.38 -13.65 -12.33
CA SER A 250 9.66 -13.59 -13.06
C SER A 250 10.80 -12.87 -12.32
N LEU A 251 10.49 -12.21 -11.20
CA LEU A 251 11.45 -11.52 -10.33
C LEU A 251 12.02 -12.41 -9.20
N VAL A 252 11.40 -13.56 -8.92
CA VAL A 252 11.81 -14.55 -7.91
C VAL A 252 12.63 -15.66 -8.56
#